data_AF-A0A6L7GL30-F1
#
_entry.id   AF-A0A6L7GL30-F1
#
_cell.length_a   1.000
_cell.length_b   1.000
_cell.length_c   1.000
_cell.angle_alpha   90.00
_cell.angle_beta   90.00
_cell.angle_gamma   90.00
#
_symmetry.space_group_name_H-M   'P 1'
#
loop_
_entity.id
_entity.type
_entity.pdbx_description
1 polymer ?
#
loop_
_entity_poly.entity_id
_entity_poly.type
_entity_poly.pdbx_seq_one_letter_code
_entity_poly.pdbx_strand_id
1 'polypeptide(L)'
;MLDSVIASDATVRNLPKGTNLSNVEMLMTKGSVVKEITVDGSSPMRVEQPLNGRPYVATAVQIPPGETVTIELTLEKPTMARGEAVVPIQPLVDDPTVQVDVPVCGE
;
A
#
# COMPACT_ATOMS: atom_id res chain seq x y z
N MET A 1 -18.80 0.07 20.97
CA MET A 1 -18.49 -1.36 21.15
C MET A 1 -17.27 -1.63 20.29
N LEU A 2 -16.16 -2.03 20.90
CA LEU A 2 -14.94 -2.40 20.17
C LEU A 2 -15.01 -3.90 19.92
N ASP A 3 -14.71 -4.33 18.69
CA ASP A 3 -14.54 -5.74 18.37
C ASP A 3 -13.03 -6.06 18.44
N SER A 4 -12.70 -7.25 18.94
CA SER A 4 -11.31 -7.72 18.99
C SER A 4 -10.98 -8.52 17.74
N VAL A 5 -9.86 -8.18 17.13
CA VAL A 5 -9.34 -8.85 15.93
C VAL A 5 -7.88 -9.22 16.15
N ILE A 6 -7.50 -10.39 15.66
CA ILE A 6 -6.10 -10.81 15.62
C ILE A 6 -5.53 -10.30 14.30
N ALA A 7 -4.61 -9.34 14.36
CA ALA A 7 -3.94 -8.80 13.19
C ALA A 7 -2.89 -9.78 12.64
N SER A 8 -2.39 -9.52 11.43
CA SER A 8 -1.41 -10.38 10.75
C SER A 8 -0.06 -10.49 11.48
N ASP A 9 0.22 -9.59 12.42
CA ASP A 9 1.35 -9.62 13.35
C ASP A 9 1.06 -10.41 14.64
N ALA A 10 -0.04 -11.16 14.68
CA ALA A 10 -0.56 -11.91 15.82
C ALA A 10 -0.93 -11.07 17.05
N THR A 11 -1.05 -9.73 16.90
CA THR A 11 -1.49 -8.87 17.98
C THR A 11 -3.01 -8.81 18.07
N VAL A 12 -3.56 -8.80 19.29
CA VAL A 12 -4.98 -8.54 19.53
C VAL A 12 -5.19 -7.02 19.49
N ARG A 13 -6.05 -6.56 18.60
CA ARG A 13 -6.40 -5.14 18.46
C ARG A 13 -7.87 -4.93 18.78
N ASN A 14 -8.15 -3.91 19.60
CA ASN A 14 -9.52 -3.46 19.88
C ASN A 14 -9.85 -2.32 18.91
N LEU A 15 -10.69 -2.58 17.92
CA LEU A 15 -10.99 -1.63 16.86
C LEU A 15 -12.46 -1.21 16.89
N PRO A 16 -12.78 0.02 16.46
CA PRO A 16 -14.17 0.42 16.23
C PRO A 16 -14.89 -0.59 15.33
N LYS A 17 -16.14 -0.91 15.69
CA LYS A 17 -16.97 -1.77 14.85
C LYS A 17 -17.11 -1.14 13.46
N GLY A 18 -16.88 -1.93 12.43
CA GLY A 18 -16.90 -1.48 11.03
C GLY A 18 -15.55 -0.99 10.51
N THR A 19 -14.47 -1.06 11.30
CA THR A 19 -13.11 -0.85 10.78
C THR A 19 -12.77 -1.91 9.74
N ASN A 20 -12.31 -1.46 8.57
CA ASN A 20 -11.77 -2.33 7.55
C ASN A 20 -10.29 -2.61 7.86
N LEU A 21 -9.95 -3.90 8.02
CA LEU A 21 -8.58 -4.38 8.08
C LEU A 21 -8.16 -4.84 6.69
N SER A 22 -7.30 -4.05 6.04
CA SER A 22 -6.81 -4.32 4.70
C SER A 22 -5.32 -4.62 4.71
N ASN A 23 -4.90 -5.64 3.97
CA ASN A 23 -3.48 -5.80 3.63
C ASN A 23 -3.22 -5.07 2.32
N VAL A 24 -2.35 -4.06 2.33
CA VAL A 24 -1.98 -3.32 1.13
C VAL A 24 -0.62 -3.80 0.66
N GLU A 25 -0.61 -4.35 -0.54
CA GLU A 25 0.55 -4.98 -1.16
C GLU A 25 1.01 -4.14 -2.35
N MET A 26 2.28 -3.78 -2.37
CA MET A 26 2.88 -2.95 -3.41
C MET A 26 4.04 -3.72 -4.04
N LEU A 27 3.97 -3.89 -5.36
CA LEU A 27 5.01 -4.51 -6.17
C LEU A 27 5.67 -3.44 -7.05
N MET A 28 6.97 -3.25 -6.90
CA MET A 28 7.70 -2.17 -7.57
C MET A 28 8.35 -2.62 -8.89
N THR A 29 8.87 -1.66 -9.63
CA THR A 29 9.67 -1.95 -10.83
C THR A 29 10.95 -2.67 -10.43
N LYS A 30 11.38 -3.67 -11.22
CA LYS A 30 12.63 -4.40 -11.00
C LYS A 30 13.80 -3.41 -10.91
N GLY A 31 14.62 -3.53 -9.86
CA GLY A 31 15.75 -2.61 -9.60
C GLY A 31 15.39 -1.31 -8.87
N SER A 32 14.13 -1.13 -8.46
CA SER A 32 13.77 0.00 -7.58
C SER A 32 14.29 -0.24 -6.16
N VAL A 33 14.51 0.84 -5.42
CA VAL A 33 14.89 0.80 -4.00
C VAL A 33 13.81 1.51 -3.19
N VAL A 34 13.15 0.77 -2.30
CA VAL A 34 12.18 1.36 -1.35
C VAL A 34 12.95 2.11 -0.28
N LYS A 35 12.58 3.37 -0.03
CA LYS A 35 13.20 4.22 1.00
C LYS A 35 12.36 4.28 2.25
N GLU A 36 11.05 4.50 2.07
CA GLU A 36 10.14 4.73 3.18
C GLU A 36 8.73 4.33 2.79
N ILE A 37 7.97 3.89 3.80
CA ILE A 37 6.53 3.79 3.74
C ILE A 37 5.94 4.40 5.01
N THR A 38 4.88 5.18 4.87
CA THR A 38 4.10 5.72 5.98
C THR A 38 2.63 5.37 5.82
N VAL A 39 1.93 5.27 6.96
CA VAL A 39 0.47 5.21 7.06
C VAL A 39 0.07 6.35 7.96
N ASP A 40 -0.66 7.33 7.43
CA ASP A 40 -0.98 8.60 8.09
C ASP A 40 0.26 9.28 8.72
N GLY A 41 1.37 9.31 7.97
CA GLY A 41 2.64 9.90 8.39
C GLY A 41 3.46 9.07 9.40
N SER A 42 2.95 7.92 9.84
CA SER A 42 3.64 7.04 10.80
C SER A 42 4.25 5.83 10.10
N SER A 43 5.46 5.44 10.50
CA SER A 43 6.12 4.24 9.95
C SER A 43 5.39 2.97 10.43
N PRO A 44 4.74 2.20 9.53
CA PRO A 44 4.00 1.03 9.93
C PRO A 44 4.92 -0.19 10.07
N MET A 45 4.43 -1.24 10.72
CA MET A 45 5.01 -2.56 10.51
C MET A 45 4.80 -2.97 9.05
N ARG A 46 5.87 -3.43 8.41
CA ARG A 46 5.85 -3.83 7.00
C ARG A 46 6.62 -5.11 6.78
N VAL A 47 6.19 -5.88 5.80
CA VAL A 47 6.96 -6.99 5.23
C VAL A 47 7.62 -6.47 3.97
N GLU A 48 8.91 -6.75 3.80
CA GLU A 48 9.63 -6.48 2.56
C GLU A 48 10.34 -7.74 2.10
N GLN A 49 10.12 -8.12 0.84
CA GLN A 49 10.75 -9.30 0.23
C GLN A 49 10.80 -9.13 -1.29
N PRO A 50 11.70 -9.81 -2.01
CA PRO A 50 11.69 -9.81 -3.45
C PRO A 50 10.64 -10.81 -4.00
N LEU A 51 9.82 -10.38 -4.97
CA LEU A 51 8.97 -11.26 -5.78
C LEU A 51 9.44 -11.26 -7.24
N ASN A 52 9.95 -12.38 -7.73
CA ASN A 52 10.54 -12.50 -9.08
C ASN A 52 11.58 -11.40 -9.37
N GLY A 53 12.38 -11.02 -8.36
CA GLY A 53 13.40 -9.98 -8.46
C GLY A 53 12.87 -8.54 -8.44
N ARG A 54 11.58 -8.34 -8.19
CA ARG A 54 10.97 -7.03 -7.94
C ARG A 54 10.87 -6.79 -6.44
N PRO A 55 11.14 -5.59 -5.93
CA PRO A 55 10.80 -5.25 -4.56
C PRO A 55 9.30 -5.42 -4.35
N TYR A 56 8.93 -6.06 -3.25
CA TYR A 56 7.56 -6.17 -2.78
C TYR A 56 7.50 -5.72 -1.33
N VAL A 57 6.52 -4.87 -1.02
CA VAL A 57 6.24 -4.40 0.34
C VAL A 57 4.77 -4.62 0.65
N ALA A 58 4.48 -5.14 1.83
CA ALA A 58 3.12 -5.24 2.32
C ALA A 58 2.99 -4.61 3.72
N THR A 59 1.87 -3.96 3.97
CA THR A 59 1.54 -3.44 5.29
C THR A 59 0.05 -3.60 5.58
N ALA A 60 -0.27 -3.85 6.86
CA ALA A 60 -1.65 -3.92 7.32
C ALA A 60 -2.15 -2.52 7.67
N VAL A 61 -3.32 -2.15 7.14
CA VAL A 61 -3.93 -0.84 7.29
C VAL A 61 -5.28 -0.99 7.98
N GLN A 62 -5.53 -0.12 8.95
CA GLN A 62 -6.79 -0.04 9.68
C GLN A 62 -7.52 1.19 9.19
N ILE A 63 -8.67 1.01 8.53
CA ILE A 63 -9.48 2.11 8.01
C ILE A 63 -10.73 2.21 8.88
N PRO A 64 -10.82 3.18 9.80
CA PRO A 64 -11.99 3.35 10.66
C PRO A 64 -13.25 3.66 9.83
N PRO A 65 -14.45 3.40 10.40
CA PRO A 65 -15.70 3.63 9.69
C PRO A 65 -15.88 5.11 9.35
N GLY A 66 -16.01 5.42 8.05
CA GLY A 66 -16.20 6.80 7.56
C GLY A 66 -14.91 7.62 7.47
N GLU A 67 -13.75 7.02 7.72
CA GLU A 67 -12.45 7.68 7.64
C GLU A 67 -11.67 7.26 6.39
N THR A 68 -10.63 8.03 6.07
CA THR A 68 -9.68 7.75 4.99
C THR A 68 -8.28 7.66 5.58
N VAL A 69 -7.50 6.72 5.08
CA VAL A 69 -6.10 6.52 5.48
C VAL A 69 -5.22 6.80 4.27
N THR A 70 -4.11 7.51 4.49
CA THR A 70 -3.13 7.80 3.45
C THR A 70 -1.92 6.89 3.60
N ILE A 71 -1.53 6.26 2.49
CA ILE A 71 -0.31 5.45 2.41
C ILE A 71 0.65 6.17 1.48
N GLU A 72 1.83 6.54 1.98
CA GLU A 72 2.87 7.15 1.16
C GLU A 72 4.03 6.19 1.05
N LEU A 73 4.50 5.97 -0.18
CA LEU A 73 5.64 5.12 -0.49
C LEU A 73 6.68 5.94 -1.24
N THR A 74 7.84 6.15 -0.61
CA THR A 74 8.98 6.79 -1.23
C THR A 74 9.93 5.74 -1.79
N LEU A 75 10.22 5.81 -3.08
CA LEU A 75 11.10 4.86 -3.76
C LEU A 75 11.97 5.54 -4.83
N GLU A 76 13.16 5.00 -5.03
CA GLU A 76 14.03 5.33 -6.16
C GLU A 76 13.79 4.33 -7.29
N LYS A 77 13.41 4.81 -8.48
CA LYS A 77 13.28 3.98 -9.68
C LYS A 77 14.61 3.92 -10.45
N PRO A 78 14.89 2.81 -11.16
CA PRO A 78 16.02 2.75 -12.06
C PRO A 78 15.82 3.69 -13.27
N THR A 79 16.86 4.42 -13.65
CA THR A 79 16.84 5.42 -14.76
C THR A 79 16.56 4.82 -16.13
N MET A 80 16.69 3.50 -16.27
CA MET A 80 16.43 2.75 -17.49
C MET A 80 14.97 2.31 -17.66
N ALA A 81 14.10 2.57 -16.67
CA ALA A 81 12.66 2.35 -16.83
C ALA A 81 12.07 3.33 -17.86
N ARG A 82 11.27 2.83 -18.80
CA ARG A 82 10.65 3.63 -19.87
C ARG A 82 9.16 3.33 -19.99
N GLY A 83 8.39 4.35 -20.39
CA GLY A 83 6.99 4.21 -20.77
C GLY A 83 6.00 4.84 -19.79
N GLU A 84 4.72 4.75 -20.15
CA GLU A 84 3.59 5.24 -19.37
C GLU A 84 3.38 4.37 -18.11
N ALA A 85 2.90 4.99 -17.04
CA ALA A 85 2.51 4.25 -15.86
C ALA A 85 1.20 3.50 -16.11
N VAL A 86 1.18 2.21 -15.79
CA VAL A 86 -0.02 1.37 -15.87
C VAL A 86 -0.53 1.12 -14.46
N VAL A 87 -1.76 1.56 -14.18
CA VAL A 87 -2.42 1.40 -12.87
C VAL A 87 -3.71 0.58 -13.07
N PRO A 88 -3.63 -0.76 -12.99
CA PRO A 88 -4.82 -1.60 -13.09
C PRO A 88 -5.67 -1.46 -11.82
N ILE A 89 -6.97 -1.25 -11.97
CA ILE A 89 -7.92 -1.07 -10.87
C ILE A 89 -8.97 -2.18 -10.97
N GLN A 90 -9.11 -2.99 -9.92
CA GLN A 90 -10.10 -4.06 -9.85
C GLN A 90 -10.88 -3.95 -8.52
N PRO A 91 -11.92 -3.11 -8.47
CA PRO A 91 -12.75 -3.03 -7.29
C PRO A 91 -13.59 -4.31 -7.15
N LEU A 92 -13.88 -4.69 -5.90
CA LEU A 92 -14.65 -5.90 -5.61
C LEU A 92 -16.16 -5.66 -5.66
N VAL A 93 -16.62 -4.50 -5.21
CA VAL A 93 -18.05 -4.22 -4.97
C VAL A 93 -18.51 -2.88 -5.55
N ASP A 94 -17.68 -1.84 -5.46
CA ASP A 94 -18.01 -0.46 -5.80
C ASP A 94 -17.27 0.06 -7.04
N ASP A 95 -17.58 1.30 -7.45
CA ASP A 95 -16.97 1.97 -8.60
C ASP A 95 -16.10 3.15 -8.09
N PRO A 96 -14.83 2.91 -7.70
CA PRO A 96 -13.98 3.95 -7.17
C PRO A 96 -13.60 4.96 -8.25
N THR A 97 -13.65 6.24 -7.90
CA THR A 97 -13.03 7.30 -8.72
C THR A 97 -11.52 7.27 -8.48
N VAL A 98 -10.74 6.85 -9.48
CA VAL A 98 -9.29 6.77 -9.37
C VAL A 98 -8.63 7.95 -10.09
N GLN A 99 -7.74 8.64 -9.38
CA GLN A 99 -6.88 9.67 -9.93
C GLN A 99 -5.47 9.11 -10.06
N VAL A 100 -4.90 9.23 -11.26
CA VAL A 100 -3.53 8.78 -11.57
C VAL A 100 -2.77 9.99 -12.09
N ASP A 101 -1.85 10.51 -11.28
CA ASP A 101 -0.99 11.64 -11.63
C ASP A 101 0.47 11.23 -11.50
N VAL A 102 1.02 10.71 -12.60
CA VAL A 102 2.39 10.18 -12.66
C VAL A 102 3.01 10.53 -14.03
N PRO A 103 4.24 11.06 -14.06
CA PRO A 103 4.89 11.41 -15.31
C PRO A 103 5.34 10.17 -16.09
N VAL A 104 5.53 10.33 -17.40
CA VAL A 104 6.15 9.32 -18.26
C VAL A 104 7.60 9.11 -17.81
N CYS A 105 8.02 7.84 -17.67
CA CYS A 105 9.39 7.53 -17.30
C CYS A 105 10.32 7.57 -18.52
N GLY A 106 11.45 8.29 -18.41
CA GLY A 106 12.62 8.14 -19.30
C GLY A 106 12.54 8.83 -20.66
N GLU A 107 12.00 10.06 -20.75
CA GLU A 107 12.31 10.96 -21.87
C GLU A 107 13.81 11.29 -21.94
#